data_AF-A0A7C6FPY9-F1
#
_entry.id   AF-A0A7C6FPY9-F1
#
_cell.length_a   1.000
_cell.length_b   1.000
_cell.length_c   1.000
_cell.angle_alpha   90.00
_cell.angle_beta   90.00
_cell.angle_gamma   90.00
#
_symmetry.space_group_name_H-M   'P 1'
#
loop_
_entity.id
_entity.type
_entity.pdbx_description
1 polymer ?
#
loop_
_entity_poly.entity_id
_entity_poly.type
_entity_poly.pdbx_seq_one_letter_code
_entity_poly.pdbx_strand_id
1 'polypeptide(L)'
;MTTLQKKNCPVNATAYTYIIGRIRALERGLLNNRLLENALKAEDLEQSIRILSELPYVNEVIQNAAKNPNALDRALTEHFWDTLNEILKDQAIAPIGILFQMIYDFNDLKLIIKRHLAKSPNDTEYPASFEWKRALRFVTGERNEYLDDVYRKAIDDTLAGYENVHNVQVIENSIDRAFLMEVKSLADNCESRVIKNWLIAYFMFAYLRSALRAKFQQTKIDLFRSIYWENPYIRFEDLA
;
A
#
# COMPACT_ATOMS: atom_id res chain seq x y z
N MET A 1 -7.23 -9.93 17.99
CA MET A 1 -6.75 -8.66 18.60
C MET A 1 -5.76 -8.05 17.63
N THR A 2 -6.25 -7.13 16.81
CA THR A 2 -5.53 -6.52 15.68
C THR A 2 -4.27 -5.79 16.12
N THR A 3 -3.17 -6.06 15.41
CA THR A 3 -1.86 -5.41 15.56
C THR A 3 -1.89 -3.89 15.32
N LEU A 4 -2.99 -3.39 14.77
CA LEU A 4 -3.23 -1.99 14.41
C LEU A 4 -3.84 -1.12 15.52
N GLN A 5 -4.42 -1.69 16.59
CA GLN A 5 -5.32 -0.92 17.46
C GLN A 5 -4.70 -0.27 18.73
N LYS A 6 -3.39 -0.34 18.98
CA LYS A 6 -2.82 0.16 20.25
C LYS A 6 -1.42 0.78 20.17
N LYS A 7 -1.10 1.52 19.12
CA LYS A 7 0.15 2.30 19.10
C LYS A 7 -0.18 3.78 18.94
N ASN A 8 -0.11 4.53 20.03
CA ASN A 8 -0.26 5.98 19.98
C ASN A 8 1.00 6.58 19.34
N CYS A 9 0.82 7.52 18.43
CA CYS A 9 1.94 8.25 17.85
C CYS A 9 2.58 9.14 18.92
N PRO A 10 3.89 9.01 19.22
CA PRO A 10 4.54 9.85 20.21
C PRO A 10 4.36 11.35 19.92
N VAL A 11 3.96 12.12 20.94
CA VAL A 11 3.85 13.58 20.84
C VAL A 11 5.24 14.23 20.83
N ASN A 12 6.22 13.62 21.50
CA ASN A 12 7.55 14.20 21.66
C ASN A 12 8.44 13.92 20.44
N ALA A 13 8.93 14.99 19.80
CA ALA A 13 9.82 14.93 18.65
C ALA A 13 11.11 14.12 18.91
N THR A 14 11.60 14.08 20.16
CA THR A 14 12.83 13.33 20.50
C THR A 14 12.67 11.83 20.27
N ALA A 15 11.45 11.30 20.34
CA ALA A 15 11.16 9.90 20.05
C ALA A 15 11.48 9.51 18.60
N TYR A 16 11.52 10.48 17.69
CA TYR A 16 11.82 10.26 16.26
C TYR A 16 13.28 10.52 15.89
N THR A 17 14.15 10.90 16.83
CA THR A 17 15.53 11.34 16.50
C THR A 17 16.33 10.27 15.76
N TYR A 18 16.28 9.03 16.24
CA TYR A 18 16.98 7.91 15.62
C TYR A 18 16.46 7.67 14.19
N ILE A 19 15.13 7.54 14.04
CA ILE A 19 14.55 7.22 12.74
C ILE A 19 14.74 8.35 11.72
N ILE A 20 14.70 9.62 12.14
CA ILE A 20 15.02 10.76 11.29
C ILE A 20 16.46 10.65 10.79
N GLY A 21 17.42 10.36 11.68
CA GLY A 21 18.83 10.16 11.29
C GLY A 21 19.00 9.01 10.30
N ARG A 22 18.29 7.88 10.54
CA ARG A 22 18.32 6.72 9.65
C ARG A 22 17.75 7.03 8.27
N ILE A 23 16.58 7.66 8.20
CA ILE A 23 15.95 8.07 6.93
C ILE A 23 16.84 9.06 6.18
N ARG A 24 17.38 10.09 6.85
CA ARG A 24 18.32 11.04 6.24
C ARG A 24 19.57 10.37 5.68
N ALA A 25 20.07 9.31 6.32
CA ALA A 25 21.19 8.54 5.80
C ALA A 25 20.82 7.78 4.52
N LEU A 26 19.63 7.19 4.46
CA LEU A 26 19.09 6.49 3.28
C LEU A 26 18.78 7.44 2.12
N GLU A 27 18.27 8.64 2.40
CA GLU A 27 17.95 9.67 1.39
C GLU A 27 19.16 10.03 0.51
N ARG A 28 20.39 9.93 1.05
CA ARG A 28 21.63 10.18 0.29
C ARG A 28 21.85 9.17 -0.84
N GLY A 29 21.23 7.99 -0.74
CA GLY A 29 21.31 6.94 -1.75
C GLY A 29 20.22 7.02 -2.81
N LEU A 30 19.31 7.99 -2.77
CA LEU A 30 18.20 8.10 -3.72
C LEU A 30 18.68 8.45 -5.14
N LEU A 31 17.88 8.02 -6.13
CA LEU A 31 18.07 8.39 -7.53
C LEU A 31 18.06 9.91 -7.69
N ASN A 32 19.14 10.45 -8.26
CA ASN A 32 19.25 11.86 -8.58
C ASN A 32 19.03 12.11 -10.09
N ASN A 33 18.68 13.35 -10.43
CA ASN A 33 18.36 13.74 -11.81
C ASN A 33 19.49 13.41 -12.80
N ARG A 34 20.75 13.61 -12.41
CA ARG A 34 21.90 13.30 -13.27
C ARG A 34 21.95 11.81 -13.64
N LEU A 35 21.80 10.93 -12.65
CA LEU A 35 21.77 9.49 -12.86
C LEU A 35 20.56 9.05 -13.70
N LEU A 36 19.38 9.63 -13.43
CA LEU A 36 18.17 9.36 -14.21
C LEU A 36 18.36 9.77 -15.68
N GLU A 37 18.87 10.97 -15.95
CA GLU A 37 19.12 11.44 -17.32
C GLU A 37 20.13 10.58 -18.06
N ASN A 38 21.18 10.12 -17.38
CA ASN A 38 22.16 9.21 -17.97
C ASN A 38 21.53 7.85 -18.28
N ALA A 39 20.76 7.28 -17.35
CA ALA A 39 20.08 6.01 -17.53
C ALA A 39 19.05 6.03 -18.68
N LEU A 40 18.40 7.17 -18.91
CA LEU A 40 17.46 7.40 -20.03
C LEU A 40 18.15 7.52 -21.40
N LYS A 41 19.43 7.94 -21.43
CA LYS A 41 20.24 8.05 -22.65
C LYS A 41 20.96 6.75 -23.01
N ALA A 42 20.85 5.72 -22.19
CA ALA A 42 21.44 4.41 -22.44
C ALA A 42 20.86 3.77 -23.71
N GLU A 43 21.68 3.03 -24.45
CA GLU A 43 21.27 2.39 -25.70
C GLU A 43 20.33 1.20 -25.45
N ASP A 44 20.49 0.54 -24.30
CA ASP A 44 19.71 -0.62 -23.91
C ASP A 44 19.51 -0.70 -22.38
N LEU A 45 18.72 -1.69 -21.97
CA LEU A 45 18.40 -1.93 -20.56
C LEU A 45 19.62 -2.34 -19.73
N GLU A 46 20.58 -3.08 -20.31
CA GLU A 46 21.77 -3.50 -19.57
C GLU A 46 22.67 -2.31 -19.25
N GLN A 47 22.88 -1.41 -20.21
CA GLN A 47 23.59 -0.16 -20.02
C GLN A 47 22.87 0.73 -18.99
N SER A 48 21.54 0.82 -19.06
CA SER A 48 20.73 1.59 -18.10
C SER A 48 20.89 1.05 -16.67
N ILE A 49 20.82 -0.28 -16.51
CA ILE A 49 21.02 -0.95 -15.22
C ILE A 49 22.44 -0.70 -14.69
N ARG A 50 23.48 -0.77 -15.54
CA ARG A 50 24.87 -0.49 -15.13
C ARG A 50 25.05 0.94 -14.63
N ILE A 51 24.39 1.91 -15.26
CA ILE A 51 24.40 3.30 -14.77
C ILE A 51 23.71 3.36 -13.41
N LEU A 52 22.54 2.72 -13.26
CA LEU A 52 21.81 2.70 -12.00
C LEU A 52 22.52 1.91 -10.88
N SER A 53 23.44 0.99 -11.20
CA SER A 53 24.29 0.30 -10.22
C SER A 53 25.18 1.24 -9.39
N GLU A 54 25.32 2.52 -9.77
CA GLU A 54 25.96 3.52 -8.89
C GLU A 54 25.15 3.77 -7.60
N LEU A 55 23.84 3.47 -7.62
CA LEU A 55 22.98 3.60 -6.44
C LEU A 55 23.22 2.42 -5.48
N PRO A 56 23.45 2.66 -4.18
CA PRO A 56 23.79 1.59 -3.23
C PRO A 56 22.76 0.46 -3.19
N TYR A 57 21.47 0.81 -3.12
CA TYR A 57 20.37 -0.16 -3.05
C TYR A 57 20.19 -0.93 -4.36
N VAL A 58 20.49 -0.32 -5.52
CA VAL A 58 20.41 -0.99 -6.82
C VAL A 58 21.56 -1.97 -6.97
N ASN A 59 22.77 -1.61 -6.52
CA ASN A 59 23.91 -2.52 -6.56
C ASN A 59 23.68 -3.77 -5.70
N GLU A 60 23.17 -3.60 -4.48
CA GLU A 60 22.80 -4.72 -3.59
C GLU A 60 21.74 -5.63 -4.24
N VAL A 61 20.71 -5.03 -4.84
CA VAL A 61 19.64 -5.74 -5.56
C VAL A 61 20.18 -6.50 -6.78
N ILE A 62 21.03 -5.88 -7.60
CA ILE A 62 21.59 -6.51 -8.81
C ILE A 62 22.54 -7.66 -8.45
N GLN A 63 23.30 -7.56 -7.36
CA GLN A 63 24.15 -8.67 -6.90
C GLN A 63 23.33 -9.91 -6.53
N ASN A 64 22.11 -9.70 -6.02
CA ASN A 64 21.21 -10.77 -5.59
C ASN A 64 20.27 -11.24 -6.71
N ALA A 65 20.00 -10.42 -7.72
CA ALA A 65 19.11 -10.75 -8.84
C ALA A 65 19.88 -11.36 -10.02
N ALA A 66 19.36 -12.46 -10.58
CA ALA A 66 19.76 -12.89 -11.93
C ALA A 66 19.46 -11.78 -12.94
N LYS A 67 20.20 -11.68 -14.06
CA LYS A 67 20.09 -10.66 -15.13
C LYS A 67 18.72 -10.64 -15.89
N ASN A 68 17.61 -10.87 -15.22
CA ASN A 68 16.25 -10.82 -15.74
C ASN A 68 15.56 -9.54 -15.21
N PRO A 69 14.97 -8.69 -16.07
CA PRO A 69 14.26 -7.49 -15.63
C PRO A 69 13.16 -7.74 -14.59
N ASN A 70 12.44 -8.86 -14.71
CA ASN A 70 11.41 -9.24 -13.74
C ASN A 70 12.02 -9.61 -12.36
N ALA A 71 13.28 -10.03 -12.34
CA ALA A 71 14.00 -10.27 -11.08
C ALA A 71 14.43 -8.97 -10.42
N LEU A 72 14.69 -7.90 -11.20
CA LEU A 72 15.02 -6.58 -10.66
C LEU A 72 13.84 -5.95 -9.91
N ASP A 73 12.64 -5.94 -10.51
CA ASP A 73 11.43 -5.40 -9.88
C ASP A 73 11.11 -6.12 -8.56
N ARG A 74 11.23 -7.46 -8.56
CA ARG A 74 11.04 -8.27 -7.37
C ARG A 74 12.07 -7.93 -6.30
N ALA A 75 13.35 -7.89 -6.65
CA ALA A 75 14.42 -7.62 -5.69
C ALA A 75 14.34 -6.17 -5.13
N LEU A 76 13.92 -5.18 -5.94
CA LEU A 76 13.66 -3.82 -5.45
C LEU A 76 12.48 -3.78 -4.47
N THR A 77 11.43 -4.56 -4.75
CA THR A 77 10.28 -4.70 -3.85
C THR A 77 10.70 -5.37 -2.54
N GLU A 78 11.46 -6.46 -2.59
CA GLU A 78 12.00 -7.15 -1.41
C GLU A 78 12.89 -6.20 -0.57
N HIS A 79 13.81 -5.47 -1.20
CA HIS A 79 14.64 -4.48 -0.52
C HIS A 79 13.81 -3.38 0.16
N PHE A 80 12.74 -2.89 -0.48
CA PHE A 80 11.81 -1.94 0.14
C PHE A 80 11.18 -2.53 1.39
N TRP A 81 10.72 -3.78 1.32
CA TRP A 81 10.10 -4.48 2.44
C TRP A 81 11.09 -4.74 3.59
N ASP A 82 12.32 -5.11 3.29
CA ASP A 82 13.38 -5.27 4.30
C ASP A 82 13.68 -3.95 5.00
N THR A 83 13.79 -2.86 4.23
CA THR A 83 13.98 -1.51 4.78
C THR A 83 12.78 -1.10 5.65
N LEU A 84 11.56 -1.36 5.19
CA LEU A 84 10.35 -1.05 5.94
C LEU A 84 10.29 -1.86 7.24
N ASN A 85 10.60 -3.16 7.19
CA ASN A 85 10.65 -4.03 8.36
C ASN A 85 11.73 -3.58 9.36
N GLU A 86 12.88 -3.09 8.89
CA GLU A 86 13.89 -2.47 9.75
C GLU A 86 13.32 -1.23 10.46
N ILE A 87 12.68 -0.33 9.71
CA ILE A 87 12.07 0.90 10.23
C ILE A 87 10.98 0.57 11.26
N LEU A 88 10.14 -0.43 10.99
CA LEU A 88 9.02 -0.83 11.86
C LEU A 88 9.45 -1.46 13.19
N LYS A 89 10.73 -1.84 13.35
CA LYS A 89 11.28 -2.28 14.65
C LYS A 89 11.30 -1.15 15.67
N ASP A 90 11.40 0.11 15.21
CA ASP A 90 11.30 1.27 16.08
C ASP A 90 9.83 1.52 16.45
N GLN A 91 9.52 1.38 17.73
CA GLN A 91 8.15 1.50 18.24
C GLN A 91 7.58 2.92 18.07
N ALA A 92 8.42 3.95 18.00
CA ALA A 92 7.97 5.33 17.83
C ALA A 92 7.40 5.57 16.43
N ILE A 93 8.03 4.98 15.41
CA ILE A 93 7.57 5.10 14.01
C ILE A 93 6.56 4.03 13.63
N ALA A 94 6.60 2.83 14.25
CA ALA A 94 5.72 1.71 13.94
C ALA A 94 4.23 2.09 13.74
N PRO A 95 3.59 2.92 14.59
CA PRO A 95 2.21 3.34 14.34
C PRO A 95 1.98 4.04 13.00
N ILE A 96 2.97 4.77 12.48
CA ILE A 96 2.86 5.51 11.21
C ILE A 96 3.42 4.68 10.05
N GLY A 97 4.55 3.99 10.28
CA GLY A 97 5.22 3.17 9.28
C GLY A 97 4.30 2.10 8.70
N ILE A 98 3.35 1.60 9.50
CA ILE A 98 2.36 0.61 9.04
C ILE A 98 1.49 1.12 7.89
N LEU A 99 1.37 2.45 7.69
CA LEU A 99 0.74 3.01 6.50
C LEU A 99 1.39 2.49 5.21
N PHE A 100 2.71 2.48 5.16
CA PHE A 100 3.45 2.03 3.98
C PHE A 100 3.27 0.54 3.74
N GLN A 101 3.09 -0.25 4.80
CA GLN A 101 2.76 -1.66 4.73
C GLN A 101 1.33 -1.89 4.20
N MET A 102 0.35 -1.18 4.78
CA MET A 102 -1.06 -1.29 4.41
C MET A 102 -1.32 -1.01 2.93
N ILE A 103 -0.57 -0.07 2.32
CA ILE A 103 -0.70 0.22 0.88
C ILE A 103 -0.51 -1.05 0.04
N TYR A 104 0.48 -1.89 0.39
CA TYR A 104 0.73 -3.13 -0.31
C TYR A 104 -0.27 -4.21 0.08
N ASP A 105 -0.54 -4.37 1.38
CA ASP A 105 -1.48 -5.37 1.89
C ASP A 105 -2.85 -5.29 1.21
N PHE A 106 -3.43 -4.08 1.12
CA PHE A 106 -4.73 -3.90 0.49
C PHE A 106 -4.68 -4.09 -1.04
N ASN A 107 -3.58 -3.74 -1.70
CA ASN A 107 -3.40 -4.03 -3.13
C ASN A 107 -3.27 -5.53 -3.39
N ASP A 108 -2.59 -6.25 -2.51
CA ASP A 108 -2.48 -7.71 -2.57
C ASP A 108 -3.84 -8.36 -2.36
N LEU A 109 -4.64 -7.90 -1.40
CA LEU A 109 -6.02 -8.39 -1.24
C LEU A 109 -6.87 -8.22 -2.50
N LYS A 110 -6.79 -7.07 -3.19
CA LYS A 110 -7.49 -6.88 -4.48
C LYS A 110 -7.06 -7.94 -5.48
N LEU A 111 -5.76 -8.19 -5.57
CA LEU A 111 -5.19 -9.14 -6.50
C LEU A 111 -5.64 -10.57 -6.18
N ILE A 112 -5.64 -10.98 -4.91
CA ILE A 112 -6.16 -12.29 -4.44
C ILE A 112 -7.60 -12.47 -4.88
N ILE A 113 -8.47 -11.51 -4.52
CA ILE A 113 -9.91 -11.60 -4.79
C ILE A 113 -10.17 -11.67 -6.29
N LYS A 114 -9.53 -10.80 -7.09
CA LYS A 114 -9.70 -10.81 -8.55
C LYS A 114 -9.22 -12.11 -9.19
N ARG A 115 -8.08 -12.65 -8.76
CA ARG A 115 -7.54 -13.91 -9.29
C ARG A 115 -8.46 -15.08 -8.97
N HIS A 116 -8.98 -15.14 -7.74
CA HIS A 116 -9.97 -16.12 -7.34
C HIS A 116 -11.21 -16.07 -8.23
N LEU A 117 -11.81 -14.88 -8.40
CA LEU A 117 -13.01 -14.70 -9.22
C LEU A 117 -12.78 -14.98 -10.71
N ALA A 118 -11.59 -14.65 -11.23
CA ALA A 118 -11.20 -14.93 -12.60
C ALA A 118 -10.74 -16.39 -12.83
N LYS A 119 -10.66 -17.22 -11.78
CA LYS A 119 -10.10 -18.58 -11.82
C LYS A 119 -8.71 -18.63 -12.46
N SER A 120 -7.90 -17.60 -12.22
CA SER A 120 -6.56 -17.50 -12.80
C SER A 120 -5.58 -18.40 -12.03
N PRO A 121 -4.78 -19.24 -12.70
CA PRO A 121 -3.79 -20.10 -12.06
C PRO A 121 -2.50 -19.36 -11.66
N ASN A 122 -2.47 -18.03 -11.77
CA ASN A 122 -1.28 -17.24 -11.46
C ASN A 122 -1.12 -17.03 -9.95
N ASP A 123 -0.20 -17.78 -9.36
CA ASP A 123 0.15 -17.69 -7.94
C ASP A 123 1.35 -16.77 -7.67
N THR A 124 1.61 -15.77 -8.52
CA THR A 124 2.69 -14.80 -8.23
C THR A 124 2.36 -14.05 -6.94
N GLU A 125 3.09 -14.36 -5.89
CA GLU A 125 2.99 -13.73 -4.58
C GLU A 125 3.77 -12.43 -4.58
N TYR A 126 3.20 -11.40 -3.98
CA TYR A 126 3.89 -10.16 -3.65
C TYR A 126 4.07 -10.11 -2.14
N PRO A 127 5.10 -9.38 -1.65
CA PRO A 127 5.28 -9.29 -0.21
C PRO A 127 4.14 -8.48 0.42
N ALA A 128 3.63 -8.99 1.55
CA ALA A 128 2.57 -8.42 2.37
C ALA A 128 2.85 -8.72 3.85
N SER A 129 2.11 -8.06 4.75
CA SER A 129 2.13 -8.33 6.19
C SER A 129 1.55 -9.70 6.57
N PHE A 130 0.77 -10.29 5.66
CA PHE A 130 0.11 -11.57 5.84
C PHE A 130 0.62 -12.60 4.83
N GLU A 131 0.41 -13.87 5.14
CA GLU A 131 0.71 -14.97 4.22
C GLU A 131 -0.34 -15.01 3.09
N TRP A 132 0.11 -14.88 1.84
CA TRP A 132 -0.77 -14.85 0.65
C TRP A 132 -1.75 -16.02 0.59
N LYS A 133 -1.23 -17.25 0.76
CA LYS A 133 -2.05 -18.48 0.70
C LYS A 133 -3.13 -18.51 1.77
N ARG A 134 -2.87 -17.91 2.92
CA ARG A 134 -3.84 -17.82 4.01
C ARG A 134 -5.00 -16.90 3.65
N ALA A 135 -4.69 -15.72 3.10
CA ALA A 135 -5.71 -14.80 2.62
C ALA A 135 -6.50 -15.42 1.45
N LEU A 136 -5.86 -16.16 0.54
CA LEU A 136 -6.54 -16.90 -0.52
C LEU A 136 -7.51 -17.95 0.04
N ARG A 137 -7.09 -18.79 0.99
CA ARG A 137 -7.96 -19.77 1.66
C ARG A 137 -9.17 -19.11 2.33
N PHE A 138 -8.95 -17.95 2.96
CA PHE A 138 -10.04 -17.18 3.55
C PHE A 138 -11.04 -16.69 2.49
N VAL A 139 -10.55 -16.18 1.34
CA VAL A 139 -11.37 -15.76 0.19
C VAL A 139 -12.16 -16.93 -0.40
N THR A 140 -11.58 -18.14 -0.42
CA THR A 140 -12.26 -19.35 -0.93
C THR A 140 -13.26 -19.96 0.06
N GLY A 141 -13.43 -19.37 1.26
CA GLY A 141 -14.43 -19.78 2.24
C GLY A 141 -13.88 -20.55 3.44
N GLU A 142 -12.58 -20.79 3.55
CA GLU A 142 -11.96 -21.42 4.73
C GLU A 142 -11.81 -20.41 5.88
N ARG A 143 -12.93 -20.15 6.58
CA ARG A 143 -13.02 -19.07 7.59
C ARG A 143 -12.27 -19.32 8.90
N ASN A 144 -11.67 -20.50 9.07
CA ASN A 144 -10.89 -20.88 10.25
C ASN A 144 -9.46 -20.30 10.24
N GLU A 145 -9.01 -19.75 9.11
CA GLU A 145 -7.70 -19.14 8.99
C GLU A 145 -7.56 -17.84 9.78
N TYR A 146 -6.42 -17.66 10.46
CA TYR A 146 -6.12 -16.42 11.18
C TYR A 146 -5.66 -15.33 10.23
N LEU A 147 -6.51 -14.34 10.01
CA LEU A 147 -6.20 -13.10 9.30
C LEU A 147 -6.65 -11.92 10.19
N ASP A 148 -5.92 -10.81 10.17
CA ASP A 148 -6.29 -9.65 10.97
C ASP A 148 -7.69 -9.13 10.58
N ASP A 149 -8.47 -8.72 11.58
CA ASP A 149 -9.91 -8.41 11.45
C ASP A 149 -10.19 -7.36 10.36
N VAL A 150 -9.27 -6.41 10.17
CA VAL A 150 -9.34 -5.39 9.13
C VAL A 150 -9.41 -6.01 7.73
N TYR A 151 -8.55 -6.99 7.44
CA TYR A 151 -8.48 -7.64 6.14
C TYR A 151 -9.66 -8.58 5.96
N ARG A 152 -10.08 -9.29 7.02
CA ARG A 152 -11.27 -10.15 6.99
C ARG A 152 -12.52 -9.36 6.62
N LYS A 153 -12.75 -8.25 7.31
CA LYS A 153 -13.88 -7.36 7.05
C LYS A 153 -13.81 -6.79 5.63
N ALA A 154 -12.64 -6.35 5.18
CA ALA A 154 -12.46 -5.83 3.82
C ALA A 154 -12.80 -6.88 2.75
N ILE A 155 -12.38 -8.14 2.94
CA ILE A 155 -12.71 -9.26 2.05
C ILE A 155 -14.22 -9.51 2.04
N ASP A 156 -14.84 -9.63 3.21
CA ASP A 156 -16.27 -9.97 3.33
C ASP A 156 -17.16 -8.87 2.73
N ASP A 157 -16.92 -7.61 3.08
CA ASP A 157 -17.65 -6.46 2.53
C ASP A 157 -17.52 -6.38 1.01
N THR A 158 -16.34 -6.73 0.49
CA THR A 158 -16.06 -6.71 -0.96
C THR A 158 -16.73 -7.84 -1.70
N LEU A 159 -16.69 -9.07 -1.17
CA LEU A 159 -17.35 -10.22 -1.79
C LEU A 159 -18.86 -10.03 -1.80
N ALA A 160 -19.46 -9.57 -0.70
CA ALA A 160 -20.89 -9.23 -0.65
C ALA A 160 -21.25 -8.10 -1.63
N GLY A 161 -20.41 -7.07 -1.75
CA GLY A 161 -20.60 -6.01 -2.75
C GLY A 161 -20.55 -6.53 -4.18
N TYR A 162 -19.60 -7.43 -4.47
CA TYR A 162 -19.44 -8.04 -5.80
C TYR A 162 -20.61 -8.96 -6.15
N GLU A 163 -21.14 -9.75 -5.21
CA GLU A 163 -22.31 -10.61 -5.45
C GLU A 163 -23.55 -9.83 -5.88
N ASN A 164 -23.73 -8.60 -5.38
CA ASN A 164 -24.89 -7.78 -5.73
C ASN A 164 -24.78 -7.10 -7.10
N VAL A 165 -23.56 -6.74 -7.54
CA VAL A 165 -23.34 -5.90 -8.72
C VAL A 165 -22.66 -6.65 -9.88
N HIS A 166 -21.95 -7.74 -9.57
CA HIS A 166 -21.13 -8.54 -10.48
C HIS A 166 -20.18 -7.70 -11.35
N ASN A 167 -19.57 -6.68 -10.75
CA ASN A 167 -18.65 -5.78 -11.43
C ASN A 167 -17.32 -5.72 -10.68
N VAL A 168 -16.22 -6.03 -11.39
CA VAL A 168 -14.85 -6.04 -10.84
C VAL A 168 -14.44 -4.68 -10.28
N GLN A 169 -15.01 -3.58 -10.76
CA GLN A 169 -14.76 -2.24 -10.24
C GLN A 169 -15.25 -2.06 -8.79
N VAL A 170 -16.24 -2.84 -8.34
CA VAL A 170 -16.66 -2.85 -6.93
C VAL A 170 -15.54 -3.38 -6.03
N ILE A 171 -14.73 -4.32 -6.52
CA ILE A 171 -13.58 -4.86 -5.77
C ILE A 171 -12.54 -3.77 -5.55
N GLU A 172 -12.21 -3.03 -6.60
CA GLU A 172 -11.28 -1.90 -6.51
C GLU A 172 -11.74 -0.87 -5.49
N ASN A 173 -12.98 -0.41 -5.63
CA ASN A 173 -13.54 0.67 -4.84
C ASN A 173 -13.74 0.26 -3.37
N SER A 174 -14.22 -0.97 -3.12
CA SER A 174 -14.50 -1.45 -1.75
C SER A 174 -13.21 -1.66 -0.96
N ILE A 175 -12.18 -2.19 -1.60
CA ILE A 175 -10.88 -2.37 -0.96
C ILE A 175 -10.15 -1.03 -0.80
N ASP A 176 -10.21 -0.13 -1.78
CA ASP A 176 -9.69 1.25 -1.64
C ASP A 176 -10.37 1.96 -0.46
N ARG A 177 -11.70 1.82 -0.32
CA ARG A 177 -12.44 2.36 0.82
C ARG A 177 -11.95 1.78 2.14
N ALA A 178 -11.79 0.45 2.23
CA ALA A 178 -11.29 -0.20 3.45
C ALA A 178 -9.90 0.33 3.85
N PHE A 179 -8.97 0.45 2.89
CA PHE A 179 -7.67 1.08 3.11
C PHE A 179 -7.81 2.50 3.66
N LEU A 180 -8.61 3.35 3.01
CA LEU A 180 -8.76 4.74 3.41
C LEU A 180 -9.43 4.90 4.78
N MET A 181 -10.32 3.98 5.16
CA MET A 181 -10.89 3.93 6.52
C MET A 181 -9.82 3.63 7.57
N GLU A 182 -8.86 2.75 7.29
CA GLU A 182 -7.72 2.50 8.19
C GLU A 182 -6.79 3.70 8.29
N VAL A 183 -6.51 4.38 7.17
CA VAL A 183 -5.74 5.64 7.19
C VAL A 183 -6.44 6.70 8.06
N LYS A 184 -7.76 6.82 7.94
CA LYS A 184 -8.55 7.73 8.77
C LYS A 184 -8.50 7.33 10.25
N SER A 185 -8.67 6.05 10.56
CA SER A 185 -8.54 5.51 11.92
C SER A 185 -7.17 5.83 12.51
N LEU A 186 -6.10 5.66 11.71
CA LEU A 186 -4.75 6.01 12.12
C LEU A 186 -4.61 7.51 12.41
N ALA A 187 -5.19 8.37 11.58
CA ALA A 187 -5.19 9.82 11.80
C ALA A 187 -5.97 10.23 13.05
N ASP A 188 -7.12 9.61 13.31
CA ASP A 188 -7.98 9.92 14.44
C ASP A 188 -7.32 9.53 15.77
N ASN A 189 -6.54 8.44 15.79
CA ASN A 189 -5.79 7.94 16.94
C ASN A 189 -4.37 8.56 17.08
N CYS A 190 -3.95 9.42 16.14
CA CYS A 190 -2.65 10.05 16.18
C CYS A 190 -2.65 11.28 17.11
N GLU A 191 -1.83 11.26 18.17
CA GLU A 191 -1.71 12.38 19.10
C GLU A 191 -0.90 13.56 18.52
N SER A 192 0.05 13.28 17.62
CA SER A 192 0.86 14.32 16.97
C SER A 192 0.05 15.07 15.93
N ARG A 193 -0.18 16.37 16.16
CA ARG A 193 -0.93 17.25 15.25
C ARG A 193 -0.32 17.30 13.84
N VAL A 194 1.01 17.29 13.73
CA VAL A 194 1.71 17.36 12.44
C VAL A 194 1.43 16.09 11.62
N ILE A 195 1.60 14.92 12.23
CA ILE A 195 1.37 13.63 11.58
C ILE A 195 -0.11 13.44 11.26
N LYS A 196 -1.00 13.80 12.19
CA LYS A 196 -2.44 13.78 11.98
C LYS A 196 -2.85 14.61 10.76
N ASN A 197 -2.38 15.86 10.66
CA ASN A 197 -2.68 16.72 9.53
C ASN A 197 -2.14 16.15 8.21
N TRP A 198 -0.93 15.56 8.24
CA TRP A 198 -0.36 14.89 7.08
C TRP A 198 -1.18 13.67 6.64
N LEU A 199 -1.63 12.82 7.57
CA LEU A 199 -2.50 11.69 7.29
C LEU A 199 -3.86 12.13 6.72
N ILE A 200 -4.44 13.20 7.27
CA ILE A 200 -5.68 13.79 6.74
C ILE A 200 -5.48 14.32 5.32
N ALA A 201 -4.36 15.00 5.05
CA ALA A 201 -4.04 15.47 3.70
C ALA A 201 -3.85 14.31 2.70
N TYR A 202 -3.09 13.27 3.09
CA TYR A 202 -2.93 12.05 2.30
C TYR A 202 -4.29 11.39 2.01
N PHE A 203 -5.09 11.23 3.07
CA PHE A 203 -6.44 10.68 3.00
C PHE A 203 -7.32 11.44 2.00
N MET A 204 -7.42 12.77 2.14
CA MET A 204 -8.25 13.60 1.28
C MET A 204 -7.80 13.50 -0.18
N PHE A 205 -6.49 13.53 -0.44
CA PHE A 205 -5.95 13.41 -1.78
C PHE A 205 -6.23 12.04 -2.40
N ALA A 206 -5.98 10.96 -1.64
CA ALA A 206 -6.19 9.60 -2.10
C ALA A 206 -7.68 9.30 -2.34
N TYR A 207 -8.55 9.85 -1.51
CA TYR A 207 -10.00 9.78 -1.67
C TYR A 207 -10.47 10.55 -2.90
N LEU A 208 -10.05 11.81 -3.06
CA LEU A 208 -10.40 12.64 -4.24
C LEU A 208 -9.94 11.96 -5.54
N ARG A 209 -8.71 11.44 -5.58
CA ARG A 209 -8.19 10.70 -6.74
C ARG A 209 -9.07 9.51 -7.08
N SER A 210 -9.53 8.78 -6.07
CA SER A 210 -10.35 7.58 -6.28
C SER A 210 -11.79 7.91 -6.66
N ALA A 211 -12.36 8.97 -6.08
CA ALA A 211 -13.64 9.54 -6.48
C ALA A 211 -13.63 10.05 -7.93
N LEU A 212 -12.60 10.81 -8.33
CA LEU A 212 -12.42 11.28 -9.70
C LEU A 212 -12.27 10.11 -10.68
N ARG A 213 -11.48 9.10 -10.33
CA ARG A 213 -11.33 7.87 -11.14
C ARG A 213 -12.69 7.19 -11.36
N ALA A 214 -13.50 7.02 -10.31
CA ALA A 214 -14.84 6.47 -10.43
C ALA A 214 -15.77 7.34 -11.30
N LYS A 215 -15.67 8.68 -11.20
CA LYS A 215 -16.44 9.59 -12.06
C LYS A 215 -16.04 9.48 -13.54
N PHE A 216 -14.74 9.45 -13.83
CA PHE A 216 -14.24 9.40 -15.21
C PHE A 216 -14.37 8.04 -15.90
N GLN A 217 -14.51 6.95 -15.13
CA GLN A 217 -14.76 5.60 -15.65
C GLN A 217 -16.24 5.36 -16.06
N GLN A 218 -17.00 6.42 -16.35
CA GLN A 218 -18.42 6.41 -16.73
C GLN A 218 -19.30 5.54 -15.82
N THR A 219 -18.92 5.45 -14.55
CA THR A 219 -19.49 4.45 -13.67
C THR A 219 -20.84 4.94 -13.15
N LYS A 220 -21.87 4.08 -13.17
CA LYS A 220 -23.18 4.38 -12.56
C LYS A 220 -22.98 4.86 -11.12
N ILE A 221 -23.84 5.76 -10.65
CA ILE A 221 -23.78 6.35 -9.29
C ILE A 221 -23.66 5.30 -8.17
N ASP A 222 -24.17 4.09 -8.40
CA ASP A 222 -24.08 2.95 -7.48
C ASP A 222 -22.65 2.46 -7.25
N LEU A 223 -21.78 2.53 -8.26
CA LEU A 223 -20.36 2.20 -8.13
C LEU A 223 -19.58 3.32 -7.43
N PHE A 224 -20.02 4.58 -7.56
CA PHE A 224 -19.47 5.66 -6.76
C PHE A 224 -19.82 5.51 -5.27
N ARG A 225 -21.02 5.00 -4.94
CA ARG A 225 -21.39 4.65 -3.56
C ARG A 225 -20.51 3.55 -2.94
N SER A 226 -19.93 2.66 -3.75
CA SER A 226 -19.03 1.63 -3.23
C SER A 226 -17.71 2.18 -2.66
N ILE A 227 -17.27 3.37 -3.10
CA ILE A 227 -16.10 4.05 -2.53
C ILE A 227 -16.45 5.10 -1.48
N TYR A 228 -17.63 5.72 -1.57
CA TYR A 228 -18.04 6.76 -0.64
C TYR A 228 -18.38 6.21 0.75
N TRP A 229 -18.01 6.96 1.77
CA TRP A 229 -18.60 6.89 3.11
C TRP A 229 -18.66 8.28 3.72
N GLU A 230 -19.56 8.45 4.68
CA GLU A 230 -19.73 9.73 5.37
C GLU A 230 -18.48 10.11 6.15
N ASN A 231 -17.94 11.29 5.85
CA ASN A 231 -16.74 11.81 6.48
C ASN A 231 -16.84 13.35 6.57
N PRO A 232 -16.18 13.98 7.56
CA PRO A 232 -16.31 15.42 7.80
C PRO A 232 -15.56 16.28 6.78
N TYR A 233 -14.79 15.67 5.88
CA TYR A 233 -13.86 16.38 5.00
C TYR A 233 -14.42 16.59 3.59
N ILE A 234 -15.19 15.63 3.07
CA ILE A 234 -15.68 15.64 1.69
C ILE A 234 -17.12 15.12 1.65
N ARG A 235 -18.06 16.00 1.27
CA ARG A 235 -19.48 15.65 1.16
C ARG A 235 -19.74 14.93 -0.16
N PHE A 236 -20.73 14.06 -0.18
CA PHE A 236 -21.16 13.35 -1.40
C PHE A 236 -21.52 14.33 -2.52
N GLU A 237 -22.24 15.40 -2.15
CA GLU A 237 -22.72 16.46 -3.04
C GLU A 237 -21.59 17.21 -3.75
N ASP A 238 -20.40 17.29 -3.14
CA ASP A 238 -19.25 17.97 -3.74
C ASP A 238 -18.58 17.11 -4.84
N LEU A 239 -18.94 15.82 -4.93
CA LEU A 239 -18.33 14.86 -5.86
C LEU A 239 -19.29 14.36 -6.95
N ALA A 240 -20.60 14.35 -6.70
CA ALA A 240 -21.64 13.99 -7.65
C ALA A 240 -21.72 15.02 -8.79
#